data_AF-A0AAV2I9F9-F1
#
_entry.id   AF-A0AAV2I9F9-F1
#
_cell.length_a   1.000
_cell.length_b   1.000
_cell.length_c   1.000
_cell.angle_alpha   90.00
_cell.angle_beta   90.00
_cell.angle_gamma   90.00
#
_symmetry.space_group_name_H-M   'P 1'
#
loop_
_entity.id
_entity.type
_entity.pdbx_description
1 polymer ?
#
loop_
_entity_poly.entity_id
_entity_poly.type
_entity_poly.pdbx_seq_one_letter_code
_entity_poly.pdbx_strand_id
1 'polypeptide(L)'
;LYPNFSRVIASDAYMVTAIVDFLTKLDLNYVSVMFDNTHESTRLYHRLKDGLNLTQICVGKKLMINEKTNLARMLRDLLKDKLASRIIIVMGGKRLTELVMSTVSKTDLEGQFLWVGNDYWEEYIYKNLAPRGSIGVHFKRPSNQTDFHAYLQRLDIKDANPWLVRALETKDRCKDKKCLQQRIAISLKNPHAVLALMKDCPYVLANVLSKFLKYRCPRMVGSLALECFNRISEDFKLYMNHINAKEDIRSFKLNPQNSNEMFSVVQSAYDISNKPFELAQFSMKQNTTLVLRQFSLSQLKIPFERLRPESFCWKACAAGEYQYARSRWCWSCRRCQDNELVSDNLKSCVLCPPFYWPHTSGENKMHCRKIQVDRFHWFYRTAAMFLAASLLGSVSVLLILLLYCKKRSQPIIKASSVEISVIQLLLIALGYGTVPMFMENPSSLRCTLGLFFYMTSFDLLYATMLIKAIRVYRIF
;
A
#
# COMPACT_ATOMS: atom_id res chain seq x y z
N LEU A 1 -3.50 12.27 30.00
CA LEU A 1 -2.70 13.24 29.22
C LEU A 1 -3.21 14.69 29.27
N TYR A 2 -4.49 14.98 29.57
CA TYR A 2 -4.97 16.37 29.68
C TYR A 2 -5.98 16.53 30.84
N PRO A 3 -5.53 16.83 32.08
CA PRO A 3 -6.38 16.80 33.27
C PRO A 3 -7.40 17.94 33.35
N ASN A 4 -7.21 19.01 32.57
CA ASN A 4 -8.07 20.20 32.56
C ASN A 4 -8.87 20.34 31.25
N PHE A 5 -8.91 19.30 30.43
CA PHE A 5 -9.64 19.31 29.16
C PHE A 5 -10.91 18.47 29.26
N SER A 6 -12.04 19.08 28.90
CA SER A 6 -13.34 18.40 28.83
C SER A 6 -14.09 18.80 27.56
N ARG A 7 -14.85 17.86 27.02
CA ARG A 7 -15.73 18.07 25.86
C ARG A 7 -17.09 17.41 26.07
N VAL A 8 -18.11 17.97 25.44
CA VAL A 8 -19.49 17.43 25.42
C VAL A 8 -19.77 16.56 24.20
N ILE A 9 -18.87 16.58 23.21
CA ILE A 9 -18.94 15.76 22.00
C ILE A 9 -18.06 14.52 22.14
N ALA A 10 -18.47 13.42 21.54
CA ALA A 10 -17.63 12.24 21.43
C ALA A 10 -16.42 12.46 20.51
N SER A 11 -15.53 11.48 20.52
CA SER A 11 -14.34 11.53 19.66
C SER A 11 -14.67 11.26 18.20
N ASP A 12 -13.90 11.87 17.30
CA ASP A 12 -13.88 11.53 15.86
C ASP A 12 -13.51 10.07 15.60
N ALA A 13 -12.95 9.38 16.60
CA ALA A 13 -12.77 7.93 16.55
C ALA A 13 -14.10 7.18 16.30
N TYR A 14 -15.20 7.64 16.91
CA TYR A 14 -16.52 7.04 16.70
C TYR A 14 -17.06 7.32 15.29
N MET A 15 -16.75 8.49 14.72
CA MET A 15 -17.05 8.79 13.32
C MET A 15 -16.29 7.87 12.38
N VAL A 16 -15.01 7.60 12.66
CA VAL A 16 -14.21 6.61 11.90
C VAL A 16 -14.83 5.22 12.01
N THR A 17 -15.27 4.80 13.21
CA THR A 17 -16.01 3.52 13.38
C THR A 17 -17.30 3.50 12.57
N ALA A 18 -18.08 4.58 12.57
CA ALA A 18 -19.31 4.68 11.77
C ALA A 18 -19.03 4.59 10.26
N ILE A 19 -17.91 5.16 9.79
CA ILE A 19 -17.45 5.02 8.40
C ILE A 19 -17.11 3.55 8.10
N VAL A 20 -16.34 2.88 8.97
CA VAL A 20 -15.99 1.46 8.80
C VAL A 20 -17.26 0.59 8.73
N ASP A 21 -18.20 0.78 9.64
CA ASP A 21 -19.44 -0.01 9.70
C ASP A 21 -20.42 0.30 8.56
N PHE A 22 -20.38 1.52 8.03
CA PHE A 22 -21.09 1.84 6.81
C PHE A 22 -20.47 1.09 5.61
N LEU A 23 -19.14 1.06 5.51
CA LEU A 23 -18.42 0.42 4.42
C LEU A 23 -18.58 -1.11 4.44
N THR A 24 -18.65 -1.75 5.61
CA THR A 24 -18.88 -3.21 5.71
C THR A 24 -20.23 -3.63 5.14
N LYS A 25 -21.24 -2.76 5.20
CA LYS A 25 -22.56 -3.01 4.60
C LYS A 25 -22.59 -2.84 3.09
N LEU A 26 -21.59 -2.17 2.51
CA LEU A 26 -21.48 -1.96 1.07
C LEU A 26 -20.85 -3.16 0.34
N ASP A 27 -20.51 -4.24 1.05
CA ASP A 27 -19.83 -5.44 0.51
C ASP A 27 -18.58 -5.07 -0.32
N LEU A 28 -17.83 -4.10 0.19
CA LEU A 28 -16.63 -3.58 -0.45
C LEU A 28 -15.41 -4.38 -0.01
N ASN A 29 -14.59 -4.78 -0.97
CA ASN A 29 -13.35 -5.48 -0.65
C ASN A 29 -12.13 -4.55 -0.63
N TYR A 30 -12.23 -3.34 -1.17
CA TYR A 30 -11.05 -2.52 -1.44
C TYR A 30 -11.35 -1.02 -1.57
N VAL A 31 -10.61 -0.17 -0.86
CA VAL A 31 -10.78 1.30 -0.82
C VAL A 31 -9.45 2.04 -0.94
N SER A 32 -9.47 3.25 -1.50
CA SER A 32 -8.36 4.20 -1.45
C SER A 32 -8.60 5.18 -0.31
N VAL A 33 -7.55 5.64 0.37
CA VAL A 33 -7.69 6.61 1.47
C VAL A 33 -6.83 7.83 1.20
N MET A 34 -7.46 9.00 1.24
CA MET A 34 -6.83 10.31 1.03
C MET A 34 -6.80 11.11 2.32
N PHE A 35 -5.66 11.71 2.64
CA PHE A 35 -5.49 12.54 3.83
C PHE A 35 -4.35 13.55 3.65
N ASP A 36 -4.36 14.63 4.44
CA ASP A 36 -3.28 15.63 4.44
C ASP A 36 -2.21 15.34 5.50
N ASN A 37 -1.11 16.09 5.49
CA ASN A 37 0.01 15.90 6.41
C ASN A 37 -0.21 16.44 7.83
N THR A 38 -1.44 16.81 8.19
CA THR A 38 -1.72 17.27 9.55
C THR A 38 -1.72 16.10 10.54
N HIS A 39 -1.40 16.39 11.80
CA HIS A 39 -1.39 15.40 12.87
C HIS A 39 -2.77 14.76 13.09
N GLU A 40 -3.83 15.55 12.95
CA GLU A 40 -5.22 15.10 13.08
C GLU A 40 -5.60 14.11 11.97
N SER A 41 -5.42 14.48 10.70
CA SER A 41 -5.71 13.61 9.55
C SER A 41 -4.90 12.33 9.57
N THR A 42 -3.62 12.40 9.96
CA THR A 42 -2.76 11.23 10.10
C THR A 42 -3.28 10.28 11.18
N ARG A 43 -3.69 10.81 12.34
CA ARG A 43 -4.29 10.03 13.43
C ARG A 43 -5.59 9.36 13.00
N LEU A 44 -6.46 10.07 12.28
CA LEU A 44 -7.72 9.53 11.75
C LEU A 44 -7.45 8.43 10.71
N TYR A 45 -6.48 8.63 9.82
CA TYR A 45 -6.04 7.61 8.86
C TYR A 45 -5.60 6.32 9.55
N HIS A 46 -4.76 6.41 10.59
CA HIS A 46 -4.31 5.23 11.33
C HIS A 46 -5.47 4.51 12.00
N ARG A 47 -6.39 5.24 12.64
CA ARG A 47 -7.59 4.63 13.24
C ARG A 47 -8.49 3.97 12.19
N LEU A 48 -8.67 4.59 11.04
CA LEU A 48 -9.43 4.01 9.94
C LEU A 48 -8.77 2.72 9.46
N LYS A 49 -7.46 2.74 9.24
CA LYS A 49 -6.69 1.56 8.82
C LYS A 49 -6.83 0.42 9.83
N ASP A 50 -6.73 0.70 11.12
CA ASP A 50 -6.88 -0.30 12.18
C ASP A 50 -8.30 -0.88 12.20
N GLY A 51 -9.33 -0.03 12.06
CA GLY A 51 -10.72 -0.46 11.96
C GLY A 51 -10.97 -1.33 10.73
N LEU A 52 -10.48 -0.93 9.55
CA LEU A 52 -10.62 -1.69 8.31
C LEU A 52 -9.88 -3.03 8.37
N ASN A 53 -8.74 -3.13 9.05
CA ASN A 53 -8.00 -4.39 9.23
C ASN A 53 -8.77 -5.46 10.02
N LEU A 54 -9.74 -5.05 10.84
CA LEU A 54 -10.65 -5.97 11.56
C LEU A 54 -11.80 -6.47 10.67
N THR A 55 -11.97 -5.88 9.48
CA THR A 55 -13.00 -6.21 8.49
C THR A 55 -12.37 -6.85 7.24
N GLN A 56 -13.17 -7.30 6.29
CA GLN A 56 -12.69 -7.84 5.00
C GLN A 56 -12.29 -6.75 3.98
N ILE A 57 -12.23 -5.48 4.40
CA ILE A 57 -11.95 -4.34 3.51
C ILE A 57 -10.45 -4.02 3.50
N CYS A 58 -9.85 -4.01 2.32
CA CYS A 58 -8.43 -3.78 2.12
C CYS A 58 -8.15 -2.28 1.81
N VAL A 59 -7.16 -1.66 2.46
CA VAL A 59 -6.67 -0.32 2.07
C VAL A 59 -5.67 -0.46 0.92
N GLY A 60 -6.04 0.09 -0.22
CA GLY A 60 -5.33 -0.06 -1.47
C GLY A 60 -4.21 0.92 -1.71
N LYS A 61 -4.61 2.15 -2.04
CA LYS A 61 -3.70 3.28 -2.22
C LYS A 61 -3.89 4.26 -1.06
N LYS A 62 -2.78 4.62 -0.44
CA LYS A 62 -2.66 5.77 0.45
C LYS A 62 -2.31 7.01 -0.38
N LEU A 63 -3.17 8.01 -0.36
CA LEU A 63 -3.03 9.26 -1.10
C LEU A 63 -2.76 10.40 -0.12
N MET A 64 -1.49 10.67 0.15
CA MET A 64 -1.09 11.75 1.04
C MET A 64 -0.99 13.06 0.26
N ILE A 65 -1.73 14.09 0.70
CA ILE A 65 -1.82 15.38 0.03
C ILE A 65 -1.00 16.42 0.78
N ASN A 66 -0.09 17.07 0.05
CA ASN A 66 0.73 18.18 0.52
C ASN A 66 0.49 19.40 -0.40
N GLU A 67 1.01 20.57 -0.02
CA GLU A 67 0.81 21.81 -0.77
C GLU A 67 1.34 21.77 -2.22
N LYS A 68 2.37 20.95 -2.49
CA LYS A 68 2.95 20.77 -3.83
C LYS A 68 2.19 19.75 -4.70
N THR A 69 1.21 19.05 -4.13
CA THR A 69 0.52 17.96 -4.82
C THR A 69 -0.40 18.51 -5.90
N ASN A 70 -0.13 18.15 -7.17
CA ASN A 70 -1.08 18.37 -8.25
C ASN A 70 -2.20 17.31 -8.18
N LEU A 71 -3.28 17.65 -7.46
CA LEU A 71 -4.39 16.73 -7.21
C LEU A 71 -5.06 16.25 -8.50
N ALA A 72 -5.25 17.12 -9.49
CA ALA A 72 -5.88 16.75 -10.76
C ALA A 72 -5.06 15.69 -11.52
N ARG A 73 -3.73 15.84 -11.56
CA ARG A 73 -2.83 14.84 -12.17
C ARG A 73 -2.88 13.52 -11.40
N MET A 74 -2.77 13.58 -10.07
CA MET A 74 -2.83 12.40 -9.22
C MET A 74 -4.13 11.61 -9.41
N LEU A 75 -5.28 12.28 -9.48
CA LEU A 75 -6.57 11.64 -9.73
C LEU A 75 -6.65 11.04 -11.14
N ARG A 76 -6.11 11.69 -12.17
CA ARG A 76 -6.02 11.12 -13.52
C ARG A 76 -5.12 9.89 -13.58
N ASP A 77 -4.00 9.90 -12.87
CA ASP A 77 -3.12 8.73 -12.77
C ASP A 77 -3.83 7.59 -12.02
N LEU A 78 -4.62 7.93 -10.99
CA LEU A 78 -5.46 6.98 -10.27
C LEU A 78 -6.55 6.37 -11.17
N LEU A 79 -7.09 7.12 -12.14
CA LEU A 79 -8.02 6.59 -13.15
C LEU A 79 -7.36 5.59 -14.10
N LYS A 80 -6.11 5.82 -14.48
CA LYS A 80 -5.35 4.89 -15.33
C LYS A 80 -4.89 3.65 -14.57
N ASP A 81 -4.68 3.79 -13.27
CA ASP A 81 -4.26 2.70 -12.41
C ASP A 81 -5.40 1.69 -12.18
N LYS A 82 -5.31 0.54 -12.84
CA LYS A 82 -6.25 -0.59 -12.65
C LYS A 82 -6.23 -1.14 -11.22
N LEU A 83 -5.18 -0.87 -10.44
CA LEU A 83 -5.03 -1.32 -9.06
C LEU A 83 -5.62 -0.34 -8.04
N ALA A 84 -6.12 0.82 -8.48
CA ALA A 84 -6.67 1.84 -7.59
C ALA A 84 -8.19 1.70 -7.41
N SER A 85 -8.67 1.84 -6.18
CA SER A 85 -10.12 1.86 -5.92
C SER A 85 -10.74 3.13 -6.50
N ARG A 86 -11.95 3.00 -7.05
CA ARG A 86 -12.81 4.14 -7.40
C ARG A 86 -13.51 4.74 -6.18
N ILE A 87 -13.40 4.09 -5.02
CA ILE A 87 -13.94 4.57 -3.75
C ILE A 87 -12.80 5.22 -2.97
N ILE A 88 -12.91 6.52 -2.72
CA ILE A 88 -11.91 7.31 -2.02
C ILE A 88 -12.51 7.79 -0.70
N ILE A 89 -11.94 7.30 0.40
CA ILE A 89 -12.25 7.78 1.75
C ILE A 89 -11.36 8.99 2.03
N VAL A 90 -11.97 10.14 2.31
CA VAL A 90 -11.26 11.38 2.61
C VAL A 90 -11.25 11.59 4.13
N MET A 91 -10.06 11.51 4.71
CA MET A 91 -9.78 11.78 6.12
C MET A 91 -8.96 13.05 6.20
N GLY A 92 -9.65 14.20 6.30
CA GLY A 92 -8.94 15.46 6.48
C GLY A 92 -9.81 16.61 6.92
N GLY A 93 -9.17 17.76 7.11
CA GLY A 93 -9.84 18.98 7.53
C GLY A 93 -10.47 19.76 6.36
N LYS A 94 -10.90 20.97 6.68
CA LYS A 94 -11.51 21.90 5.73
C LYS A 94 -10.65 22.20 4.50
N ARG A 95 -9.34 22.41 4.67
CA ARG A 95 -8.43 22.75 3.55
C ARG A 95 -8.34 21.64 2.51
N LEU A 96 -8.19 20.38 2.95
CA LEU A 96 -8.17 19.24 2.04
C LEU A 96 -9.50 19.11 1.30
N THR A 97 -10.61 19.24 2.02
CA THR A 97 -11.95 19.20 1.44
C THR A 97 -12.11 20.29 0.37
N GLU A 98 -11.79 21.55 0.68
CA GLU A 98 -11.82 22.66 -0.28
C GLU A 98 -10.97 22.41 -1.53
N LEU A 99 -9.77 21.86 -1.36
CA LEU A 99 -8.89 21.52 -2.46
C LEU A 99 -9.50 20.46 -3.37
N VAL A 100 -10.08 19.39 -2.80
CA VAL A 100 -10.72 18.34 -3.59
C VAL A 100 -11.96 18.87 -4.31
N MET A 101 -12.85 19.57 -3.59
CA MET A 101 -14.08 20.15 -4.16
C MET A 101 -13.78 21.11 -5.32
N SER A 102 -12.83 22.03 -5.12
CA SER A 102 -12.43 23.00 -6.14
C SER A 102 -11.70 22.38 -7.32
N THR A 103 -10.99 21.26 -7.11
CA THR A 103 -10.30 20.54 -8.19
C THR A 103 -11.29 19.74 -9.02
N VAL A 104 -12.17 18.96 -8.38
CA VAL A 104 -13.14 18.11 -9.08
C VAL A 104 -14.15 18.96 -9.85
N SER A 105 -14.62 20.07 -9.29
CA SER A 105 -15.55 20.99 -9.98
C SER A 105 -14.96 21.68 -11.22
N LYS A 106 -13.62 21.80 -11.30
CA LYS A 106 -12.92 22.44 -12.44
C LYS A 106 -12.36 21.44 -13.46
N THR A 107 -12.63 20.14 -13.27
CA THR A 107 -12.06 19.08 -14.11
C THR A 107 -13.14 18.12 -14.58
N ASP A 108 -12.76 17.25 -15.52
CA ASP A 108 -13.56 16.15 -16.08
C ASP A 108 -13.65 14.94 -15.13
N LEU A 109 -13.32 15.12 -13.85
CA LEU A 109 -13.23 14.04 -12.85
C LEU A 109 -14.54 13.80 -12.09
N GLU A 110 -15.58 14.60 -12.34
CA GLU A 110 -16.88 14.41 -11.70
C GLU A 110 -17.51 13.06 -12.10
N GLY A 111 -18.06 12.34 -11.12
CA GLY A 111 -18.70 11.04 -11.33
C GLY A 111 -17.73 9.86 -11.56
N GLN A 112 -16.41 10.10 -11.60
CA GLN A 112 -15.40 9.05 -11.78
C GLN A 112 -15.04 8.32 -10.49
N PHE A 113 -15.31 8.95 -9.34
CA PHE A 113 -15.00 8.43 -8.02
C PHE A 113 -16.21 8.54 -7.10
N LEU A 114 -16.35 7.56 -6.20
CA LEU A 114 -17.22 7.65 -5.04
C LEU A 114 -16.44 8.22 -3.87
N TRP A 115 -16.82 9.40 -3.43
CA TRP A 115 -16.21 10.06 -2.29
C TRP A 115 -16.94 9.70 -1.01
N VAL A 116 -16.20 9.28 0.01
CA VAL A 116 -16.73 9.06 1.36
C VAL A 116 -15.94 9.95 2.31
N GLY A 117 -16.58 10.95 2.90
CA GLY A 117 -15.92 11.91 3.76
C GLY A 117 -16.54 12.01 5.15
N ASN A 118 -15.82 12.71 6.02
CA ASN A 118 -16.25 13.09 7.36
C ASN A 118 -17.24 14.27 7.34
N ASP A 119 -17.43 14.88 8.51
CA ASP A 119 -18.27 16.04 8.76
C ASP A 119 -17.95 17.25 7.87
N TYR A 120 -16.67 17.53 7.57
CA TYR A 120 -16.32 18.58 6.61
C TYR A 120 -16.90 18.31 5.22
N TRP A 121 -16.91 17.05 4.78
CA TRP A 121 -17.45 16.67 3.48
C TRP A 121 -18.98 16.83 3.43
N GLU A 122 -19.64 16.50 4.53
CA GLU A 122 -21.08 16.69 4.69
C GLU A 122 -21.49 18.16 4.55
N GLU A 123 -20.71 19.10 5.07
CA GLU A 123 -20.99 20.54 4.96
C GLU A 123 -21.14 20.97 3.48
N TYR A 124 -20.32 20.42 2.59
CA TYR A 124 -20.37 20.69 1.15
C TYR A 124 -21.54 19.99 0.46
N ILE A 125 -21.96 18.82 0.96
CA ILE A 125 -23.16 18.13 0.48
C ILE A 125 -24.38 19.02 0.71
N TYR A 126 -24.56 19.57 1.92
CA TYR A 126 -25.70 20.46 2.22
C TYR A 126 -25.65 21.83 1.52
N LYS A 127 -24.47 22.25 1.06
CA LYS A 127 -24.31 23.44 0.22
C LYS A 127 -24.52 23.18 -1.27
N ASN A 128 -24.78 21.93 -1.68
CA ASN A 128 -24.81 21.51 -3.08
C ASN A 128 -23.49 21.82 -3.84
N LEU A 129 -22.37 21.73 -3.14
CA LEU A 129 -21.02 21.95 -3.70
C LEU A 129 -20.18 20.66 -3.75
N ALA A 130 -20.70 19.55 -3.21
CA ALA A 130 -20.02 18.27 -3.28
C ALA A 130 -20.26 17.56 -4.63
N PRO A 131 -19.26 16.83 -5.18
CA PRO A 131 -19.44 15.99 -6.35
C PRO A 131 -20.66 15.08 -6.21
N ARG A 132 -21.38 14.86 -7.32
CA ARG A 132 -22.56 14.00 -7.34
C ARG A 132 -22.27 12.61 -6.78
N GLY A 133 -23.19 12.10 -5.97
CA GLY A 133 -23.07 10.77 -5.37
C GLY A 133 -22.16 10.67 -4.15
N SER A 134 -21.47 11.77 -3.78
CA SER A 134 -20.65 11.85 -2.58
C SER A 134 -21.41 11.44 -1.32
N ILE A 135 -20.73 10.77 -0.41
CA ILE A 135 -21.25 10.31 0.87
C ILE A 135 -20.55 11.08 1.99
N GLY A 136 -21.34 11.63 2.91
CA GLY A 136 -20.86 12.31 4.11
C GLY A 136 -21.33 11.58 5.36
N VAL A 137 -20.40 11.37 6.30
CA VAL A 137 -20.69 10.80 7.62
C VAL A 137 -20.49 11.89 8.67
N HIS A 138 -21.51 12.15 9.47
CA HIS A 138 -21.50 13.23 10.45
C HIS A 138 -22.32 12.86 11.68
N PHE A 139 -22.13 13.61 12.77
CA PHE A 139 -23.01 13.54 13.93
C PHE A 139 -24.43 13.96 13.54
N LYS A 140 -25.44 13.21 13.99
CA LYS A 140 -26.83 13.48 13.68
C LYS A 140 -27.19 14.89 14.14
N ARG A 141 -27.68 15.71 13.21
CA ARG A 141 -28.16 17.05 13.51
C ARG A 141 -29.40 16.97 14.40
N PRO A 142 -29.43 17.64 15.56
CA PRO A 142 -30.63 17.66 16.39
C PRO A 142 -31.72 18.46 15.70
N SER A 143 -32.95 17.97 15.84
CA SER A 143 -34.07 18.34 14.97
C SER A 143 -34.84 19.60 15.39
N ASN A 144 -34.39 20.38 16.38
CA ASN A 144 -35.05 21.64 16.73
C ASN A 144 -34.18 22.55 17.61
N GLN A 145 -33.75 23.69 17.06
CA GLN A 145 -33.13 24.80 17.83
C GLN A 145 -34.01 26.06 17.77
N THR A 146 -35.30 25.91 18.05
CA THR A 146 -36.30 26.98 17.94
C THR A 146 -35.90 28.24 18.71
N ASP A 147 -35.35 28.10 19.91
CA ASP A 147 -35.00 29.25 20.76
C ASP A 147 -33.85 30.09 20.18
N PHE A 148 -32.80 29.43 19.69
CA PHE A 148 -31.65 30.11 19.10
C PHE A 148 -32.00 30.72 17.74
N HIS A 149 -32.85 30.03 16.97
CA HIS A 149 -33.39 30.57 15.73
C HIS A 149 -34.21 31.84 16.00
N ALA A 150 -35.08 31.82 17.01
CA ALA A 150 -35.88 32.97 17.42
C ALA A 150 -35.02 34.12 17.98
N TYR A 151 -33.90 33.81 18.65
CA TYR A 151 -32.94 34.83 19.08
C TYR A 151 -32.27 35.50 17.87
N LEU A 152 -31.72 34.71 16.93
CA LEU A 152 -31.03 35.24 15.76
C LEU A 152 -31.96 36.04 14.83
N GLN A 153 -33.24 35.65 14.71
CA GLN A 153 -34.23 36.41 13.94
C GLN A 153 -34.53 37.80 14.55
N ARG A 154 -34.42 37.92 15.88
CA ARG A 154 -34.66 39.18 16.62
C ARG A 154 -33.41 40.05 16.74
N LEU A 155 -32.23 39.54 16.38
CA LEU A 155 -30.97 40.24 16.52
C LEU A 155 -30.93 41.49 15.62
N ASP A 156 -30.60 42.65 16.21
CA ASP A 156 -30.31 43.89 15.47
C ASP A 156 -28.80 44.06 15.25
N ILE A 157 -28.40 44.72 14.18
CA ILE A 157 -26.98 44.99 13.84
C ILE A 157 -26.30 45.82 14.94
N LYS A 158 -27.05 46.69 15.61
CA LYS A 158 -26.53 47.57 16.69
C LYS A 158 -26.17 46.78 17.96
N ASP A 159 -26.93 45.73 18.24
CA ASP A 159 -26.72 44.84 19.39
C ASP A 159 -25.91 43.59 19.01
N ALA A 160 -25.51 43.48 17.74
CA ALA A 160 -24.78 42.35 17.22
C ALA A 160 -23.31 42.42 17.62
N ASN A 161 -22.71 41.24 17.75
CA ASN A 161 -21.29 41.08 17.94
C ASN A 161 -20.50 41.85 16.83
N PRO A 162 -19.52 42.72 17.17
CA PRO A 162 -18.75 43.49 16.19
C PRO A 162 -18.08 42.64 15.11
N TRP A 163 -17.66 41.42 15.44
CA TRP A 163 -17.08 40.48 14.47
C TRP A 163 -18.13 39.88 13.53
N LEU A 164 -19.38 39.73 13.98
CA LEU A 164 -20.48 39.31 13.12
C LEU A 164 -20.79 40.38 12.07
N VAL A 165 -20.87 41.65 12.49
CA VAL A 165 -21.09 42.79 11.59
C VAL A 165 -19.98 42.85 10.53
N ARG A 166 -18.72 42.83 10.97
CA ARG A 166 -17.57 42.85 10.05
C ARG A 166 -17.52 41.66 9.11
N ALA A 167 -17.86 40.46 9.58
CA ALA A 167 -17.88 39.26 8.73
C ALA A 167 -18.94 39.37 7.64
N LEU A 168 -20.13 39.89 7.97
CA LEU A 168 -21.22 40.09 7.02
C LEU A 168 -20.89 41.16 5.97
N GLU A 169 -20.24 42.24 6.38
CA GLU A 169 -19.79 43.30 5.47
C GLU A 169 -18.71 42.81 4.51
N THR A 170 -17.68 42.12 5.03
CA THR A 170 -16.51 41.71 4.25
C THR A 170 -16.77 40.49 3.38
N LYS A 171 -17.52 39.51 3.88
CA LYS A 171 -17.72 38.22 3.21
C LYS A 171 -19.01 38.18 2.39
N ASP A 172 -20.10 38.75 2.93
CA ASP A 172 -21.44 38.66 2.35
C ASP A 172 -21.91 39.96 1.67
N ARG A 173 -21.06 41.00 1.70
CA ARG A 173 -21.34 42.37 1.20
C ARG A 173 -22.65 42.94 1.77
N CYS A 174 -22.89 42.66 3.04
CA CYS A 174 -24.16 42.90 3.71
C CYS A 174 -24.02 44.06 4.71
N LYS A 175 -24.77 45.16 4.50
CA LYS A 175 -24.67 46.38 5.32
C LYS A 175 -25.94 46.72 6.12
N ASP A 176 -27.09 46.14 5.75
CA ASP A 176 -28.38 46.55 6.28
C ASP A 176 -29.10 45.42 7.03
N LYS A 177 -30.00 45.78 7.96
CA LYS A 177 -30.76 44.83 8.81
C LYS A 177 -31.54 43.80 8.01
N LYS A 178 -32.13 44.20 6.89
CA LYS A 178 -32.86 43.30 5.98
C LYS A 178 -31.95 42.22 5.39
N CYS A 179 -30.73 42.61 5.02
CA CYS A 179 -29.74 41.68 4.51
C CYS A 179 -29.24 40.74 5.63
N LEU A 180 -29.00 41.25 6.85
CA LEU A 180 -28.65 40.42 8.02
C LEU A 180 -29.70 39.32 8.25
N GLN A 181 -30.98 39.70 8.31
CA GLN A 181 -32.06 38.75 8.56
C GLN A 181 -32.19 37.71 7.44
N GLN A 182 -31.98 38.10 6.18
CA GLN A 182 -31.94 37.17 5.06
C GLN A 182 -30.77 36.19 5.16
N ARG A 183 -29.56 36.66 5.50
CA ARG A 183 -28.37 35.80 5.66
C ARG A 183 -28.51 34.84 6.83
N ILE A 184 -29.05 35.31 7.95
CA ILE A 184 -29.40 34.47 9.10
C ILE A 184 -30.41 33.40 8.68
N ALA A 185 -31.48 33.77 7.99
CA ALA A 185 -32.49 32.82 7.53
C ALA A 185 -31.90 31.75 6.59
N ILE A 186 -30.96 32.12 5.70
CA ILE A 186 -30.26 31.17 4.83
C ILE A 186 -29.36 30.23 5.65
N SER A 187 -28.58 30.76 6.59
CA SER A 187 -27.70 29.97 7.45
C SER A 187 -28.48 28.98 8.33
N LEU A 188 -29.65 29.41 8.82
CA LEU A 188 -30.55 28.61 9.65
C LEU A 188 -31.31 27.52 8.88
N LYS A 189 -31.35 27.56 7.54
CA LYS A 189 -31.95 26.45 6.75
C LYS A 189 -31.13 25.16 6.86
N ASN A 190 -29.81 25.27 7.02
CA ASN A 190 -28.88 24.15 7.12
C ASN A 190 -27.87 24.39 8.24
N PRO A 191 -28.28 24.37 9.52
CA PRO A 191 -27.39 24.61 10.63
C PRO A 191 -26.33 23.49 10.70
N HIS A 192 -25.08 23.88 10.96
CA HIS A 192 -23.98 22.94 11.14
C HIS A 192 -24.31 21.98 12.29
N ALA A 193 -24.01 20.70 12.15
CA ALA A 193 -24.32 19.68 13.17
C ALA A 193 -23.76 20.04 14.57
N VAL A 194 -22.58 20.65 14.57
CA VAL A 194 -21.87 21.10 15.79
C VAL A 194 -22.54 22.30 16.46
N LEU A 195 -23.34 23.11 15.76
CA LEU A 195 -23.98 24.30 16.34
C LEU A 195 -24.83 23.95 17.55
N ALA A 196 -25.47 22.79 17.50
CA ALA A 196 -26.28 22.36 18.62
C ALA A 196 -25.48 21.90 19.83
N LEU A 197 -24.33 21.27 19.59
CA LEU A 197 -23.40 20.88 20.64
C LEU A 197 -22.75 22.11 21.29
N MET A 198 -22.58 23.21 20.54
CA MET A 198 -22.11 24.49 21.09
C MET A 198 -23.12 25.10 22.08
N LYS A 199 -24.42 24.91 21.85
CA LYS A 199 -25.46 25.31 22.81
C LYS A 199 -25.28 24.57 24.12
N ASP A 200 -24.98 23.28 24.07
CA ASP A 200 -24.96 22.43 25.27
C ASP A 200 -23.79 22.72 26.22
N CYS A 201 -22.62 23.13 25.68
CA CYS A 201 -21.44 23.49 26.47
C CYS A 201 -21.72 24.43 27.67
N PRO A 202 -22.26 25.65 27.46
CA PRO A 202 -22.56 26.56 28.56
C PRO A 202 -23.64 26.03 29.50
N TYR A 203 -24.64 25.29 29.02
CA TYR A 203 -25.67 24.69 29.89
C TYR A 203 -25.08 23.61 30.80
N VAL A 204 -24.20 22.76 30.28
CA VAL A 204 -23.50 21.74 31.05
C VAL A 204 -22.64 22.41 32.13
N LEU A 205 -21.83 23.41 31.74
CA LEU A 205 -20.99 24.14 32.69
C LEU A 205 -21.81 24.83 33.78
N ALA A 206 -22.89 25.52 33.40
CA ALA A 206 -23.77 26.21 34.35
C ALA A 206 -24.44 25.23 35.32
N ASN A 207 -24.88 24.07 34.84
CA ASN A 207 -25.52 23.08 35.69
C ASN A 207 -24.52 22.41 36.65
N VAL A 208 -23.32 22.09 36.16
CA VAL A 208 -22.23 21.56 37.01
C VAL A 208 -21.83 22.57 38.07
N LEU A 209 -21.66 23.84 37.69
CA LEU A 209 -21.36 24.92 38.62
C LEU A 209 -22.49 25.09 39.65
N SER A 210 -23.75 25.04 39.23
CA SER A 210 -24.91 25.13 40.14
C SER A 210 -24.92 23.99 41.15
N LYS A 211 -24.67 22.74 40.72
CA LYS A 211 -24.56 21.58 41.63
C LYS A 211 -23.40 21.75 42.62
N PHE A 212 -22.24 22.16 42.12
CA PHE A 212 -21.05 22.38 42.96
C PHE A 212 -21.31 23.45 44.03
N LEU A 213 -21.87 24.60 43.64
CA LEU A 213 -22.19 25.69 44.55
C LEU A 213 -23.26 25.27 45.57
N LYS A 214 -24.29 24.51 45.17
CA LYS A 214 -25.28 23.98 46.13
C LYS A 214 -24.65 23.08 47.19
N TYR A 215 -23.63 22.31 46.82
CA TYR A 215 -22.96 21.36 47.72
C TYR A 215 -21.91 22.02 48.61
N ARG A 216 -21.02 22.85 48.03
CA ARG A 216 -19.89 23.46 48.77
C ARG A 216 -20.16 24.87 49.30
N CYS A 217 -21.17 25.56 48.76
CA CYS A 217 -21.56 26.91 49.14
C CYS A 217 -23.07 27.00 49.47
N PRO A 218 -23.61 26.19 50.41
CA PRO A 218 -25.04 26.14 50.67
C PRO A 218 -25.57 27.51 51.15
N ARG A 219 -26.75 27.89 50.64
CA ARG A 219 -27.47 29.14 50.99
C ARG A 219 -26.79 30.46 50.61
N MET A 220 -25.65 30.43 49.90
CA MET A 220 -25.02 31.63 49.35
C MET A 220 -25.55 31.96 47.96
N VAL A 221 -25.78 33.24 47.66
CA VAL A 221 -26.33 33.73 46.39
C VAL A 221 -25.55 34.98 45.95
N GLY A 222 -25.47 35.24 44.65
CA GLY A 222 -24.86 36.46 44.10
C GLY A 222 -23.37 36.57 44.42
N SER A 223 -22.95 37.73 44.94
CA SER A 223 -21.54 38.04 45.28
C SER A 223 -20.96 37.12 46.35
N LEU A 224 -21.76 36.71 47.34
CA LEU A 224 -21.32 35.78 48.39
C LEU A 224 -21.00 34.39 47.84
N ALA A 225 -21.76 33.94 46.83
CA ALA A 225 -21.47 32.67 46.15
C ALA A 225 -20.18 32.76 45.33
N LEU A 226 -19.91 33.91 44.71
CA LEU A 226 -18.67 34.17 43.97
C LEU A 226 -17.45 34.17 44.89
N GLU A 227 -17.54 34.82 46.05
CA GLU A 227 -16.47 34.84 47.04
C GLU A 227 -16.19 33.44 47.58
N CYS A 228 -17.24 32.67 47.89
CA CYS A 228 -17.11 31.27 48.27
C CYS A 228 -16.40 30.47 47.17
N PHE A 229 -16.86 30.58 45.92
CA PHE A 229 -16.27 29.87 44.78
C PHE A 229 -14.78 30.17 44.61
N ASN A 230 -14.39 31.44 44.68
CA ASN A 230 -12.99 31.85 44.51
C ASN A 230 -12.08 31.17 45.54
N ARG A 231 -12.56 31.01 46.79
CA ARG A 231 -11.84 30.32 47.86
C ARG A 231 -11.69 28.81 47.62
N ILE A 232 -12.61 28.17 46.89
CA ILE A 232 -12.64 26.71 46.66
C ILE A 232 -12.51 26.33 45.18
N SER A 233 -11.93 27.21 44.37
CA SER A 233 -11.88 27.04 42.90
C SER A 233 -11.09 25.80 42.46
N GLU A 234 -10.10 25.36 43.25
CA GLU A 234 -9.36 24.11 43.00
C GLU A 234 -10.24 22.86 43.22
N ASP A 235 -11.13 22.88 44.22
CA ASP A 235 -12.09 21.79 44.47
C ASP A 235 -13.06 21.63 43.30
N PHE A 236 -13.39 22.73 42.61
CA PHE A 236 -14.22 22.68 41.42
C PHE A 236 -13.53 21.92 40.27
N LYS A 237 -12.20 22.10 40.10
CA LYS A 237 -11.43 21.34 39.10
C LYS A 237 -11.44 19.85 39.41
N LEU A 238 -11.27 19.48 40.68
CA LEU A 238 -11.36 18.09 41.12
C LEU A 238 -12.77 17.53 40.93
N TYR A 239 -13.81 18.32 41.24
CA TYR A 239 -15.20 17.93 41.08
C TYR A 239 -15.57 17.67 39.62
N MET A 240 -15.14 18.55 38.70
CA MET A 240 -15.28 18.36 37.25
C MET A 240 -14.68 17.03 36.77
N ASN A 241 -13.53 16.62 37.31
CA ASN A 241 -12.90 15.36 36.96
C ASN A 241 -13.67 14.12 37.46
N HIS A 242 -14.39 14.22 38.58
CA HIS A 242 -15.17 13.12 39.18
C HIS A 242 -16.59 12.99 38.60
N ILE A 243 -17.24 14.07 38.17
CA ILE A 243 -18.57 14.03 37.52
C ILE A 243 -18.55 13.18 36.24
N ASN A 244 -17.39 13.04 35.59
CA ASN A 244 -17.20 12.18 34.41
C ASN A 244 -17.66 10.72 34.64
N ALA A 245 -17.82 10.26 35.88
CA ALA A 245 -18.02 8.85 36.18
C ALA A 245 -19.48 8.37 36.30
N LYS A 246 -20.45 9.16 36.81
CA LYS A 246 -21.69 8.55 37.32
C LYS A 246 -23.02 9.34 37.32
N GLU A 247 -23.11 10.62 36.98
CA GLU A 247 -24.39 11.35 37.17
C GLU A 247 -25.08 11.89 35.92
N ASP A 248 -26.37 11.57 35.86
CA ASP A 248 -27.40 11.97 34.92
C ASP A 248 -27.72 13.48 35.07
N ILE A 249 -26.86 14.33 34.54
CA ILE A 249 -27.21 15.72 34.25
C ILE A 249 -28.02 15.68 32.96
N ARG A 250 -29.34 15.46 33.06
CA ARG A 250 -30.32 15.45 31.95
C ARG A 250 -29.64 15.26 30.58
N SER A 251 -29.36 14.03 30.18
CA SER A 251 -28.82 13.65 28.86
C SER A 251 -27.39 14.07 28.48
N PHE A 252 -26.67 14.88 29.25
CA PHE A 252 -25.34 15.38 28.87
C PHE A 252 -24.20 14.65 29.59
N LYS A 253 -23.27 14.06 28.83
CA LYS A 253 -22.10 13.36 29.35
C LYS A 253 -20.83 14.16 29.05
N LEU A 254 -20.05 14.49 30.09
CA LEU A 254 -18.71 15.07 29.95
C LEU A 254 -17.70 13.96 29.59
N ASN A 255 -16.83 14.24 28.62
CA ASN A 255 -15.83 13.30 28.11
C ASN A 255 -16.41 11.90 27.83
N PRO A 256 -17.45 11.80 26.99
CA PRO A 256 -18.13 10.53 26.84
C PRO A 256 -17.22 9.51 26.18
N GLN A 257 -16.78 8.53 26.96
CA GLN A 257 -16.16 7.29 26.45
C GLN A 257 -17.22 6.22 26.14
N ASN A 258 -18.51 6.53 26.34
CA ASN A 258 -19.68 5.67 26.13
C ASN A 258 -20.96 6.53 25.95
N SER A 259 -20.95 7.54 25.07
CA SER A 259 -22.18 8.27 24.70
C SER A 259 -22.96 7.51 23.63
N ASN A 260 -24.29 7.63 23.70
CA ASN A 260 -25.21 7.17 22.67
C ASN A 260 -25.21 8.17 21.50
N GLU A 261 -24.04 8.49 20.96
CA GLU A 261 -23.98 9.39 19.81
C GLU A 261 -24.72 8.76 18.64
N MET A 262 -25.49 9.59 17.96
CA MET A 262 -26.12 9.22 16.72
C MET A 262 -25.31 9.78 15.57
N PHE A 263 -25.04 8.96 14.57
CA PHE A 263 -24.39 9.33 13.32
C PHE A 263 -25.38 9.17 12.19
N SER A 264 -25.32 10.08 11.22
CA SER A 264 -26.13 10.03 10.00
C SER A 264 -25.21 9.98 8.79
N VAL A 265 -25.55 9.11 7.84
CA VAL A 265 -24.85 8.96 6.58
C VAL A 265 -25.76 9.49 5.49
N VAL A 266 -25.28 10.50 4.77
CA VAL A 266 -26.04 11.20 3.74
C VAL A 266 -25.34 11.10 2.40
N GLN A 267 -26.12 11.05 1.33
CA GLN A 267 -25.65 11.07 -0.04
C GLN A 267 -26.06 12.37 -0.72
N SER A 268 -25.13 12.93 -1.49
CA SER A 268 -25.41 13.97 -2.49
C SER A 268 -26.24 13.36 -3.62
N ALA A 269 -27.55 13.42 -3.47
CA ALA A 269 -28.53 13.04 -4.47
C ALA A 269 -29.60 14.12 -4.52
N TYR A 270 -29.82 14.70 -5.70
CA TYR A 270 -30.80 15.77 -5.88
C TYR A 270 -32.21 15.17 -5.87
N ASP A 271 -32.90 15.26 -4.74
CA ASP A 271 -34.35 15.23 -4.70
C ASP A 271 -34.91 16.62 -5.09
N ILE A 272 -36.18 16.69 -5.48
CA ILE A 272 -36.90 17.94 -5.82
C ILE A 272 -36.83 18.95 -4.65
N SER A 273 -36.67 18.45 -3.42
CA SER A 273 -36.52 19.23 -2.19
C SER A 273 -35.13 19.86 -1.97
N ASN A 274 -34.15 19.58 -2.84
CA ASN A 274 -32.77 20.06 -2.75
C ASN A 274 -32.06 19.71 -1.43
N LYS A 275 -32.51 18.64 -0.77
CA LYS A 275 -31.94 18.08 0.46
C LYS A 275 -31.16 16.80 0.15
N PRO A 276 -30.06 16.54 0.88
CA PRO A 276 -29.33 15.30 0.70
C PRO A 276 -30.14 14.10 1.16
N PHE A 277 -29.95 12.97 0.49
CA PHE A 277 -30.66 11.73 0.78
C PHE A 277 -29.99 11.01 1.95
N GLU A 278 -30.72 10.81 3.03
CA GLU A 278 -30.20 10.08 4.19
C GLU A 278 -30.22 8.57 3.92
N LEU A 279 -29.03 7.95 3.88
CA LEU A 279 -28.82 6.54 3.60
C LEU A 279 -28.98 5.67 4.85
N ALA A 280 -28.36 6.09 5.96
CA ALA A 280 -28.29 5.28 7.16
C ALA A 280 -28.18 6.16 8.42
N GLN A 281 -28.66 5.62 9.54
CA GLN A 281 -28.47 6.18 10.86
C GLN A 281 -27.91 5.09 11.77
N PHE A 282 -26.94 5.47 12.58
CA PHE A 282 -26.25 4.59 13.52
C PHE A 282 -26.26 5.22 14.89
N SER A 283 -26.31 4.42 15.94
CA SER A 283 -26.04 4.85 17.31
C SER A 283 -24.89 4.03 17.87
N MET A 284 -23.90 4.70 18.44
CA MET A 284 -22.81 4.02 19.14
C MET A 284 -23.24 3.71 20.57
N LYS A 285 -23.23 2.46 21.00
CA LYS A 285 -23.45 2.06 22.40
C LYS A 285 -22.35 1.12 22.84
N GLN A 286 -21.55 1.52 23.84
CA GLN A 286 -20.53 0.64 24.46
C GLN A 286 -19.67 -0.12 23.43
N ASN A 287 -19.11 0.58 22.45
CA ASN A 287 -18.32 0.03 21.33
C ASN A 287 -19.05 -0.90 20.35
N THR A 288 -20.37 -1.03 20.45
CA THR A 288 -21.22 -1.70 19.46
C THR A 288 -22.04 -0.68 18.67
N THR A 289 -22.36 -1.02 17.43
CA THR A 289 -23.12 -0.14 16.54
C THR A 289 -24.53 -0.63 16.38
N LEU A 290 -25.45 0.19 16.87
CA LEU A 290 -26.88 -0.03 16.72
C LEU A 290 -27.34 0.66 15.45
N VAL A 291 -27.74 -0.13 14.47
CA VAL A 291 -28.28 0.37 13.20
C VAL A 291 -29.69 0.89 13.45
N LEU A 292 -29.87 2.21 13.45
CA LEU A 292 -31.17 2.86 13.63
C LEU A 292 -31.99 2.87 12.34
N ARG A 293 -31.31 2.94 11.18
CA ARG A 293 -31.92 2.85 9.85
C ARG A 293 -31.15 1.85 9.01
N GLN A 294 -31.82 0.79 8.60
CA GLN A 294 -31.24 -0.22 7.70
C GLN A 294 -31.00 0.39 6.33
N PHE A 295 -29.87 0.03 5.74
CA PHE A 295 -29.41 0.51 4.45
C PHE A 295 -29.19 -0.70 3.53
N SER A 296 -29.61 -0.57 2.27
CA SER A 296 -29.36 -1.54 1.21
C SER A 296 -28.65 -0.87 0.03
N LEU A 297 -27.77 -1.60 -0.64
CA LEU A 297 -27.03 -1.15 -1.82
C LEU A 297 -27.93 -0.57 -2.93
N SER A 298 -29.15 -1.10 -3.09
CA SER A 298 -30.13 -0.61 -4.06
C SER A 298 -30.63 0.81 -3.79
N GLN A 299 -30.39 1.35 -2.59
CA GLN A 299 -30.79 2.70 -2.22
C GLN A 299 -29.76 3.77 -2.62
N LEU A 300 -28.57 3.37 -3.07
CA LEU A 300 -27.58 4.29 -3.63
C LEU A 300 -28.12 4.91 -4.91
N LYS A 301 -28.14 6.24 -4.98
CA LYS A 301 -28.60 7.00 -6.16
C LYS A 301 -27.55 7.13 -7.26
N ILE A 302 -26.57 6.24 -7.27
CA ILE A 302 -25.47 6.19 -8.25
C ILE A 302 -25.35 4.80 -8.86
N PRO A 303 -24.94 4.67 -10.13
CA PRO A 303 -24.69 3.38 -10.74
C PRO A 303 -23.45 2.73 -10.11
N PHE A 304 -23.67 1.92 -9.08
CA PHE A 304 -22.63 1.26 -8.29
C PHE A 304 -21.76 0.31 -9.12
N GLU A 305 -22.31 -0.24 -10.20
CA GLU A 305 -21.63 -1.14 -11.15
C GLU A 305 -20.39 -0.51 -11.80
N ARG A 306 -20.41 0.82 -12.06
CA ARG A 306 -19.24 1.54 -12.59
C ARG A 306 -18.14 1.78 -11.57
N LEU A 307 -18.46 1.64 -10.28
CA LEU A 307 -17.58 1.93 -9.15
C LEU A 307 -16.95 0.67 -8.54
N ARG A 308 -17.37 -0.53 -8.99
CA ARG A 308 -16.80 -1.81 -8.55
C ARG A 308 -15.58 -2.14 -9.42
N PRO A 309 -14.34 -1.91 -8.95
CA PRO A 309 -13.21 -2.59 -9.57
C PRO A 309 -13.43 -4.10 -9.40
N GLU A 310 -13.18 -4.89 -10.45
CA GLU A 310 -13.07 -6.35 -10.33
C GLU A 310 -12.16 -6.68 -9.14
N SER A 311 -12.62 -7.60 -8.29
CA SER A 311 -12.07 -7.95 -6.97
C SER A 311 -10.54 -8.13 -6.98
N PHE A 312 -9.83 -7.01 -6.84
CA PHE A 312 -8.37 -6.94 -6.96
C PHE A 312 -7.66 -7.55 -5.74
N CYS A 313 -8.32 -7.50 -4.57
CA CYS A 313 -7.73 -7.95 -3.32
C CYS A 313 -7.45 -9.47 -3.32
N TRP A 314 -8.14 -10.28 -4.16
CA TRP A 314 -8.12 -11.75 -4.16
C TRP A 314 -7.89 -12.41 -5.54
N LYS A 315 -7.32 -11.72 -6.53
CA LYS A 315 -7.12 -12.37 -7.84
C LYS A 315 -6.20 -13.60 -7.67
N ALA A 316 -6.57 -14.70 -8.32
CA ALA A 316 -5.72 -15.88 -8.38
C ALA A 316 -4.39 -15.50 -9.06
N CYS A 317 -3.27 -15.82 -8.41
CA CYS A 317 -1.95 -15.56 -8.94
C CYS A 317 -1.64 -16.47 -10.12
N ALA A 318 -0.91 -15.96 -11.10
CA ALA A 318 -0.48 -16.74 -12.25
C ALA A 318 0.61 -17.76 -11.85
N ALA A 319 0.89 -18.74 -12.71
CA ALA A 319 1.99 -19.67 -12.48
C ALA A 319 3.32 -18.91 -12.33
N GLY A 320 4.12 -19.28 -11.32
CA GLY A 320 5.37 -18.60 -10.97
C GLY A 320 5.18 -17.36 -10.08
N GLU A 321 3.95 -17.01 -9.70
CA GLU A 321 3.64 -15.94 -8.76
C GLU A 321 3.10 -16.48 -7.44
N TYR A 322 3.59 -15.93 -6.33
CA TYR A 322 3.13 -16.23 -4.99
C TYR A 322 2.30 -15.08 -4.41
N GLN A 323 1.44 -15.41 -3.46
CA GLN A 323 0.58 -14.51 -2.70
C GLN A 323 1.40 -13.78 -1.63
N TYR A 324 1.76 -12.54 -1.92
CA TYR A 324 2.37 -11.63 -0.95
C TYR A 324 1.29 -10.93 -0.11
N ALA A 325 1.20 -11.27 1.17
CA ALA A 325 0.21 -10.71 2.08
C ALA A 325 0.44 -9.20 2.32
N ARG A 326 -0.58 -8.38 2.05
CA ARG A 326 -0.63 -6.95 2.39
C ARG A 326 -1.43 -6.67 3.65
N SER A 327 -2.47 -7.46 3.91
CA SER A 327 -3.25 -7.42 5.14
C SER A 327 -3.76 -8.83 5.47
N ARG A 328 -4.54 -8.97 6.56
CA ARG A 328 -5.16 -10.24 6.95
C ARG A 328 -6.01 -10.88 5.84
N TRP A 329 -6.62 -10.04 4.99
CA TRP A 329 -7.55 -10.47 3.94
C TRP A 329 -7.09 -10.08 2.55
N CYS A 330 -5.88 -9.54 2.38
CA CYS A 330 -5.38 -9.02 1.11
C CYS A 330 -4.05 -9.63 0.74
N TRP A 331 -3.95 -10.13 -0.50
CA TRP A 331 -2.68 -10.47 -1.11
C TRP A 331 -2.48 -9.76 -2.44
N SER A 332 -1.22 -9.63 -2.83
CA SER A 332 -0.80 -9.22 -4.16
C SER A 332 0.12 -10.28 -4.74
N CYS A 333 0.03 -10.53 -6.05
CA CYS A 333 0.88 -11.51 -6.70
C CYS A 333 2.27 -10.92 -6.97
N ARG A 334 3.32 -11.66 -6.62
CA ARG A 334 4.71 -11.33 -6.92
C ARG A 334 5.39 -12.55 -7.54
N ARG A 335 6.29 -12.34 -8.51
CA ARG A 335 7.06 -13.44 -9.12
C ARG A 335 8.17 -13.91 -8.18
N CYS A 336 8.39 -15.22 -8.18
CA CYS A 336 9.57 -15.84 -7.59
C CYS A 336 10.83 -15.55 -8.43
N GLN A 337 12.01 -15.82 -7.87
CA GLN A 337 13.25 -15.75 -8.65
C GLN A 337 13.31 -16.87 -9.70
N ASP A 338 14.16 -16.72 -10.71
CA ASP A 338 14.23 -17.65 -11.86
C ASP A 338 14.64 -19.09 -11.46
N ASN A 339 15.31 -19.26 -10.32
CA ASN A 339 15.75 -20.54 -9.75
C ASN A 339 14.77 -21.10 -8.68
N GLU A 340 13.63 -20.44 -8.47
CA GLU A 340 12.66 -20.77 -7.44
C GLU A 340 11.32 -21.22 -8.02
N LEU A 341 10.56 -21.95 -7.22
CA LEU A 341 9.19 -22.37 -7.48
C LEU A 341 8.25 -21.82 -6.43
N VAL A 342 6.99 -21.61 -6.80
CA VAL A 342 5.93 -21.29 -5.82
C VAL A 342 5.67 -22.51 -4.94
N SER A 343 5.67 -22.32 -3.62
CA SER A 343 5.32 -23.36 -2.64
C SER A 343 3.87 -23.84 -2.81
N ASP A 344 3.57 -25.07 -2.38
CA ASP A 344 2.21 -25.64 -2.38
C ASP A 344 1.18 -24.76 -1.65
N ASN A 345 1.62 -24.01 -0.64
CA ASN A 345 0.78 -23.08 0.12
C ASN A 345 0.58 -21.72 -0.58
N LEU A 346 1.14 -21.51 -1.78
CA LEU A 346 1.11 -20.28 -2.58
C LEU A 346 1.66 -19.03 -1.89
N LYS A 347 2.25 -19.13 -0.70
CA LYS A 347 2.66 -17.98 0.14
C LYS A 347 4.15 -17.68 0.12
N SER A 348 4.95 -18.58 -0.44
CA SER A 348 6.41 -18.47 -0.44
C SER A 348 7.00 -19.09 -1.70
N CYS A 349 8.25 -18.73 -1.98
CA CYS A 349 9.06 -19.34 -3.03
C CYS A 349 10.05 -20.32 -2.39
N VAL A 350 10.35 -21.40 -3.09
CA VAL A 350 11.25 -22.48 -2.66
C VAL A 350 12.29 -22.70 -3.75
N LEU A 351 13.57 -22.77 -3.38
CA LEU A 351 14.64 -23.05 -4.34
C LEU A 351 14.56 -24.49 -4.86
N CYS A 352 14.86 -24.66 -6.16
CA CYS A 352 15.13 -25.99 -6.68
C CYS A 352 16.40 -26.60 -6.07
N PRO A 353 16.45 -27.93 -5.88
CA PRO A 353 17.66 -28.62 -5.45
C PRO A 353 18.86 -28.39 -6.39
N PRO A 354 20.10 -28.58 -5.92
CA PRO A 354 21.28 -28.48 -6.77
C PRO A 354 21.16 -29.36 -8.02
N PHE A 355 21.58 -28.83 -9.18
CA PHE A 355 21.48 -29.47 -10.50
C PHE A 355 20.05 -29.61 -11.07
N TYR A 356 19.06 -28.96 -10.48
CA TYR A 356 17.72 -28.83 -11.02
C TYR A 356 17.38 -27.37 -11.33
N TRP A 357 16.50 -27.15 -12.31
CA TRP A 357 16.03 -25.84 -12.71
C TRP A 357 14.52 -25.83 -12.90
N PRO A 358 13.80 -24.73 -12.57
CA PRO A 358 12.37 -24.61 -12.82
C PRO A 358 12.01 -24.82 -14.29
N HIS A 359 11.03 -25.69 -14.55
CA HIS A 359 10.51 -25.96 -15.89
C HIS A 359 8.99 -25.97 -15.86
N THR A 360 8.37 -25.34 -16.86
CA THR A 360 6.91 -25.35 -17.05
C THR A 360 6.47 -26.69 -17.65
N SER A 361 5.59 -27.40 -16.95
CA SER A 361 4.91 -28.60 -17.47
C SER A 361 3.43 -28.30 -17.68
N GLY A 362 2.98 -28.34 -18.93
CA GLY A 362 1.60 -28.02 -19.30
C GLY A 362 1.21 -26.57 -18.94
N GLU A 363 -0.09 -26.33 -18.81
CA GLU A 363 -0.62 -24.96 -18.80
C GLU A 363 -0.37 -24.15 -17.53
N ASN A 364 0.01 -24.70 -16.37
CA ASN A 364 0.23 -23.87 -15.15
C ASN A 364 1.06 -24.53 -14.02
N LYS A 365 1.74 -25.67 -14.25
CA LYS A 365 2.52 -26.35 -13.19
C LYS A 365 4.01 -26.24 -13.45
N MET A 366 4.72 -25.55 -12.57
CA MET A 366 6.18 -25.51 -12.59
C MET A 366 6.73 -26.63 -11.71
N HIS A 367 7.78 -27.31 -12.17
CA HIS A 367 8.47 -28.36 -11.43
C HIS A 367 9.97 -28.26 -11.66
N CYS A 368 10.76 -28.76 -10.72
CA CYS A 368 12.21 -28.81 -10.87
C CYS A 368 12.59 -29.92 -11.86
N ARG A 369 13.22 -29.55 -12.98
CA ARG A 369 13.75 -30.49 -13.97
C ARG A 369 15.27 -30.55 -13.85
N LYS A 370 15.84 -31.75 -13.91
CA LYS A 370 17.29 -31.94 -13.88
C LYS A 370 17.95 -31.27 -15.09
N ILE A 371 18.95 -30.43 -14.83
CA ILE A 371 19.75 -29.75 -15.85
C ILE A 371 20.42 -30.82 -16.72
N GLN A 372 20.23 -30.74 -18.04
CA GLN A 372 20.86 -31.66 -18.97
C GLN A 372 22.32 -31.24 -19.17
N VAL A 373 23.23 -32.22 -19.18
CA VAL A 373 24.65 -31.96 -19.43
C VAL A 373 24.85 -31.80 -20.93
N ASP A 374 25.44 -30.69 -21.34
CA ASP A 374 25.86 -30.51 -22.73
C ASP A 374 26.99 -31.48 -23.07
N ARG A 375 26.77 -32.29 -24.10
CA ARG A 375 27.75 -33.27 -24.59
C ARG A 375 28.37 -32.75 -25.87
N PHE A 376 29.70 -32.70 -25.91
CA PHE A 376 30.44 -32.45 -27.16
C PHE A 376 30.19 -33.61 -28.12
N HIS A 377 29.40 -33.34 -29.16
CA HIS A 377 29.17 -34.31 -30.23
C HIS A 377 30.23 -34.13 -31.32
N TRP A 378 30.60 -35.22 -31.99
CA TRP A 378 31.51 -35.26 -33.13
C TRP A 378 31.11 -34.31 -34.27
N PHE A 379 29.81 -34.03 -34.40
CA PHE A 379 29.23 -33.12 -35.38
C PHE A 379 29.38 -31.64 -35.04
N TYR A 380 29.82 -31.31 -33.82
CA TYR A 380 30.07 -29.92 -33.47
C TYR A 380 31.28 -29.41 -34.26
N ARG A 381 31.15 -28.23 -34.87
CA ARG A 381 32.16 -27.69 -35.80
C ARG A 381 33.57 -27.65 -35.20
N THR A 382 33.70 -27.31 -33.92
CA THR A 382 35.02 -27.28 -33.26
C THR A 382 35.59 -28.67 -33.00
N ALA A 383 34.75 -29.64 -32.62
CA ALA A 383 35.18 -31.03 -32.43
C ALA A 383 35.70 -31.62 -33.75
N ALA A 384 34.95 -31.43 -34.85
CA ALA A 384 35.36 -31.87 -36.18
C ALA A 384 36.71 -31.27 -36.62
N MET A 385 36.95 -29.97 -36.34
CA MET A 385 38.23 -29.33 -36.65
C MET A 385 39.41 -29.96 -35.89
N PHE A 386 39.26 -30.20 -34.58
CA PHE A 386 40.33 -30.82 -33.78
C PHE A 386 40.64 -32.26 -34.22
N LEU A 387 39.61 -33.01 -34.61
CA LEU A 387 39.78 -34.37 -35.10
C LEU A 387 40.45 -34.42 -36.47
N ALA A 388 40.07 -33.52 -37.38
CA ALA A 388 40.73 -33.41 -38.68
C ALA A 388 42.21 -33.01 -38.53
N ALA A 389 42.51 -32.05 -37.65
CA ALA A 389 43.88 -31.64 -37.36
C ALA A 389 44.71 -32.78 -36.74
N SER A 390 44.13 -33.53 -35.81
CA SER A 390 44.80 -34.70 -35.21
C SER A 390 45.04 -35.83 -36.23
N LEU A 391 44.09 -36.09 -37.12
CA LEU A 391 44.24 -37.08 -38.19
C LEU A 391 45.35 -36.68 -39.16
N LEU A 392 45.36 -35.43 -39.62
CA LEU A 392 46.41 -34.89 -40.49
C LEU A 392 47.78 -34.95 -39.82
N GLY A 393 47.85 -34.61 -38.53
CA GLY A 393 49.07 -34.71 -37.72
C GLY A 393 49.58 -36.15 -37.62
N SER A 394 48.69 -37.09 -37.32
CA SER A 394 49.01 -38.53 -37.21
C SER A 394 49.54 -39.10 -38.53
N VAL A 395 48.87 -38.79 -39.65
CA VAL A 395 49.30 -39.22 -40.99
C VAL A 395 50.68 -38.64 -41.34
N SER A 396 50.89 -37.36 -41.04
CA SER A 396 52.18 -36.69 -41.29
C SER A 396 53.31 -37.33 -40.50
N VAL A 397 53.09 -37.64 -39.22
CA VAL A 397 54.08 -38.30 -38.35
C VAL A 397 54.40 -39.70 -38.84
N LEU A 398 53.40 -40.49 -39.24
CA LEU A 398 53.60 -41.83 -39.79
C LEU A 398 54.41 -41.78 -41.09
N LEU A 399 54.12 -40.83 -41.98
CA LEU A 399 54.87 -40.65 -43.22
C LEU A 399 56.33 -40.28 -42.94
N ILE A 400 56.58 -39.34 -42.01
CA ILE A 400 57.94 -38.97 -41.60
C ILE A 400 58.67 -40.17 -40.99
N LEU A 401 58.00 -40.95 -40.13
CA LEU A 401 58.57 -42.15 -39.51
C LEU A 401 58.96 -43.21 -40.56
N LEU A 402 58.09 -43.45 -41.55
CA LEU A 402 58.37 -44.38 -42.65
C LEU A 402 59.55 -43.91 -43.51
N LEU A 403 59.61 -42.62 -43.84
CA LEU A 403 60.74 -42.05 -44.58
C LEU A 403 62.04 -42.13 -43.77
N TYR A 404 61.98 -41.85 -42.47
CA TYR A 404 63.11 -41.92 -41.55
C TYR A 404 63.67 -43.34 -41.46
N CYS A 405 62.80 -44.35 -41.38
CA CYS A 405 63.18 -45.76 -41.41
C CYS A 405 63.76 -46.19 -42.78
N LYS A 406 63.11 -45.81 -43.89
CA LYS A 406 63.54 -46.18 -45.25
C LYS A 406 64.88 -45.54 -45.65
N LYS A 407 65.15 -44.31 -45.21
CA LYS A 407 66.37 -43.56 -45.52
C LYS A 407 67.43 -43.62 -44.42
N ARG A 408 67.31 -44.54 -43.45
CA ARG A 408 68.22 -44.70 -42.30
C ARG A 408 69.71 -44.83 -42.68
N SER A 409 70.02 -45.25 -43.91
CA SER A 409 71.40 -45.37 -44.40
C SER A 409 72.06 -44.04 -44.80
N GLN A 410 71.30 -42.97 -44.98
CA GLN A 410 71.80 -41.64 -45.38
C GLN A 410 72.70 -41.03 -44.30
N PRO A 411 73.84 -40.41 -44.68
CA PRO A 411 74.84 -39.90 -43.73
C PRO A 411 74.27 -38.81 -42.80
N ILE A 412 73.37 -37.97 -43.30
CA ILE A 412 72.70 -36.91 -42.53
C ILE A 412 71.85 -37.50 -41.39
N ILE A 413 71.13 -38.60 -41.66
CA ILE A 413 70.26 -39.26 -40.67
C ILE A 413 71.10 -40.05 -39.65
N LYS A 414 72.20 -40.66 -40.08
CA LYS A 414 73.16 -41.35 -39.18
C LYS A 414 73.92 -40.41 -38.25
N ALA A 415 74.22 -39.19 -38.72
CA ALA A 415 74.85 -38.16 -37.90
C ALA A 415 73.89 -37.66 -36.79
N SER A 416 72.58 -37.72 -37.05
CA SER A 416 71.56 -37.51 -36.02
C SER A 416 71.36 -38.75 -35.15
N SER A 417 70.90 -38.55 -33.91
CA SER A 417 70.61 -39.65 -32.98
C SER A 417 69.32 -40.39 -33.40
N VAL A 418 69.48 -41.41 -34.27
CA VAL A 418 68.37 -42.16 -34.89
C VAL A 418 67.37 -42.68 -33.87
N GLU A 419 67.83 -43.27 -32.77
CA GLU A 419 66.99 -43.88 -31.74
C GLU A 419 66.11 -42.84 -31.04
N ILE A 420 66.68 -41.68 -30.67
CA ILE A 420 65.94 -40.62 -29.97
C ILE A 420 64.93 -39.95 -30.91
N SER A 421 65.27 -39.75 -32.18
CA SER A 421 64.31 -39.24 -33.18
C SER A 421 63.10 -40.17 -33.40
N VAL A 422 63.32 -41.48 -33.40
CA VAL A 422 62.23 -42.47 -33.53
C VAL A 422 61.33 -42.44 -32.29
N ILE A 423 61.90 -42.37 -31.09
CA ILE A 423 61.14 -42.24 -29.84
C ILE A 423 60.28 -40.96 -29.85
N GLN A 424 60.84 -39.83 -30.29
CA GLN A 424 60.09 -38.57 -30.41
C GLN A 424 58.89 -38.67 -31.36
N LEU A 425 59.08 -39.29 -32.53
CA LEU A 425 57.99 -39.48 -33.49
C LEU A 425 56.87 -40.40 -32.94
N LEU A 426 57.23 -41.45 -32.20
CA LEU A 426 56.25 -42.32 -31.53
C LEU A 426 55.48 -41.58 -30.43
N LEU A 427 56.15 -40.72 -29.66
CA LEU A 427 55.52 -39.91 -28.62
C LEU A 427 54.55 -38.87 -29.20
N ILE A 428 54.92 -38.23 -30.32
CA ILE A 428 54.02 -37.29 -31.03
C ILE A 428 52.80 -38.04 -31.59
N ALA A 429 52.99 -39.24 -32.16
CA ALA A 429 51.88 -40.07 -32.63
C ALA A 429 50.94 -40.47 -31.48
N LEU A 430 51.49 -40.85 -30.32
CA LEU A 430 50.72 -41.14 -29.11
C LEU A 430 49.90 -39.91 -28.67
N GLY A 431 50.50 -38.72 -28.71
CA GLY A 431 49.84 -37.45 -28.37
C GLY A 431 48.64 -37.15 -29.28
N TYR A 432 48.80 -37.26 -30.60
CA TYR A 432 47.67 -37.09 -31.53
C TYR A 432 46.56 -38.13 -31.30
N GLY A 433 46.93 -39.37 -30.94
CA GLY A 433 45.99 -40.44 -30.61
C GLY A 433 45.10 -40.17 -29.38
N THR A 434 45.47 -39.25 -28.49
CA THR A 434 44.66 -38.89 -27.31
C THR A 434 43.48 -37.97 -27.64
N VAL A 435 43.56 -37.17 -28.70
CA VAL A 435 42.51 -36.21 -29.12
C VAL A 435 41.15 -36.88 -29.35
N PRO A 436 41.03 -37.98 -30.12
CA PRO A 436 39.75 -38.68 -30.28
C PRO A 436 39.23 -39.30 -28.97
N MET A 437 40.10 -39.71 -28.04
CA MET A 437 39.66 -40.27 -26.75
C MET A 437 38.94 -39.23 -25.87
N PHE A 438 39.37 -37.95 -25.92
CA PHE A 438 38.73 -36.86 -25.17
C PHE A 438 37.41 -36.36 -25.78
N MET A 439 37.21 -36.55 -27.09
CA MET A 439 35.99 -36.12 -27.79
C MET A 439 34.85 -37.14 -27.73
N GLU A 440 35.13 -38.37 -27.29
CA GLU A 440 34.10 -39.40 -27.12
C GLU A 440 33.37 -39.27 -25.78
N ASN A 441 32.23 -39.96 -25.63
CA ASN A 441 31.41 -39.90 -24.42
C ASN A 441 32.23 -40.18 -23.16
N PRO A 442 32.18 -39.30 -22.15
CA PRO A 442 33.01 -39.44 -20.97
C PRO A 442 32.69 -40.75 -20.24
N SER A 443 33.70 -41.60 -20.10
CA SER A 443 33.67 -42.77 -19.22
C SER A 443 34.87 -42.69 -18.28
N SER A 444 34.74 -43.24 -17.07
CA SER A 444 35.82 -43.19 -16.06
C SER A 444 37.14 -43.72 -16.64
N LEU A 445 37.08 -44.84 -17.37
CA LEU A 445 38.25 -45.47 -17.98
C LEU A 445 38.90 -44.58 -19.06
N ARG A 446 38.10 -44.05 -19.99
CA ARG A 446 38.62 -43.24 -21.11
C ARG A 446 39.22 -41.92 -20.62
N CYS A 447 38.62 -41.30 -19.61
CA CYS A 447 39.14 -40.07 -19.02
C CYS A 447 40.51 -40.29 -18.36
N THR A 448 40.63 -41.36 -17.56
CA THR A 448 41.90 -41.69 -16.88
C THR A 448 43.00 -42.07 -17.88
N LEU A 449 42.70 -42.93 -18.87
CA LEU A 449 43.67 -43.34 -19.88
C LEU A 449 44.07 -42.19 -20.79
N GLY A 450 43.11 -41.39 -21.24
CA GLY A 450 43.37 -40.22 -22.08
C GLY A 450 44.31 -39.23 -21.39
N LEU A 451 44.08 -38.93 -20.11
CA LEU A 451 44.95 -38.06 -19.33
C LEU A 451 46.36 -38.67 -19.15
N PHE A 452 46.44 -39.95 -18.84
CA PHE A 452 47.71 -40.64 -18.66
C PHE A 452 48.58 -40.63 -19.94
N PHE A 453 48.00 -41.01 -21.08
CA PHE A 453 48.73 -41.02 -22.36
C PHE A 453 49.11 -39.62 -22.83
N TYR A 454 48.27 -38.62 -22.55
CA TYR A 454 48.56 -37.23 -22.92
C TYR A 454 49.75 -36.69 -22.13
N MET A 455 49.75 -36.87 -20.80
CA MET A 455 50.84 -36.40 -19.94
C MET A 455 52.15 -37.13 -20.25
N THR A 456 52.11 -38.45 -20.38
CA THR A 456 53.31 -39.26 -20.70
C THR A 456 53.90 -38.93 -22.07
N SER A 457 53.06 -38.68 -23.09
CA SER A 457 53.49 -38.24 -24.41
C SER A 457 54.28 -36.92 -24.33
N PHE A 458 53.73 -35.93 -23.64
CA PHE A 458 54.33 -34.60 -23.52
C PHE A 458 55.63 -34.64 -22.72
N ASP A 459 55.62 -35.26 -21.54
CA ASP A 459 56.78 -35.28 -20.64
C ASP A 459 57.98 -35.98 -21.27
N LEU A 460 57.77 -37.14 -21.90
CA LEU A 460 58.84 -37.88 -22.58
C LEU A 460 59.32 -37.14 -23.84
N LEU A 461 58.44 -36.41 -24.53
CA LEU A 461 58.82 -35.61 -25.70
C LEU A 461 59.79 -34.48 -25.30
N TYR A 462 59.49 -33.78 -24.21
CA TYR A 462 60.39 -32.75 -23.66
C TYR A 462 61.69 -33.34 -23.13
N ALA A 463 61.63 -34.46 -22.40
CA ALA A 463 62.82 -35.13 -21.88
C ALA A 463 63.77 -35.54 -23.02
N THR A 464 63.24 -36.14 -24.09
CA THR A 464 64.05 -36.55 -25.25
C THR A 464 64.60 -35.35 -26.04
N MET A 465 63.84 -34.25 -26.15
CA MET A 465 64.35 -33.00 -26.74
C MET A 465 65.52 -32.44 -25.92
N LEU A 466 65.39 -32.41 -24.59
CA LEU A 466 66.44 -31.95 -23.69
C LEU A 466 67.70 -32.82 -23.80
N ILE A 467 67.56 -34.15 -23.84
CA ILE A 467 68.69 -35.08 -24.02
C ILE A 467 69.42 -34.78 -25.34
N LYS A 468 68.69 -34.53 -26.44
CA LYS A 468 69.30 -34.14 -27.71
C LYS A 468 70.05 -32.81 -27.61
N ALA A 469 69.47 -31.80 -26.97
CA ALA A 469 70.09 -30.50 -26.79
C ALA A 469 71.39 -30.60 -25.96
N ILE A 470 71.38 -31.33 -24.84
CA ILE A 470 72.55 -31.56 -24.00
C ILE A 470 73.65 -32.33 -24.76
N ARG A 471 73.26 -33.32 -25.58
CA ARG A 471 74.22 -34.07 -26.39
C ARG A 471 74.95 -33.18 -27.39
N VAL A 472 74.24 -32.24 -28.03
CA VAL A 472 74.85 -31.25 -28.94
C VAL A 472 75.77 -30.30 -28.17
N TYR A 473 75.31 -29.76 -27.03
CA TYR A 473 76.09 -28.89 -26.15
C TYR A 473 77.36 -29.54 -25.57
N ARG A 474 77.42 -30.88 -25.47
CA ARG A 474 78.66 -31.56 -25.06
C ARG A 474 79.66 -31.76 -26.20
N ILE A 475 79.19 -31.73 -27.46
CA ILE A 475 80.03 -31.98 -28.64
C ILE A 475 80.68 -30.69 -29.13
N PHE A 476 79.93 -29.58 -29.09
CA PHE A 476 80.39 -28.22 -29.39
C PHE A 476 80.69 -27.48 -28.10
#